data_AF-A0A8H6XKK0-F1
#
_entry.id   AF-A0A8H6XKK0-F1
#
_cell.length_a   1.000
_cell.length_b   1.000
_cell.length_c   1.000
_cell.angle_alpha   90.00
_cell.angle_beta   90.00
_cell.angle_gamma   90.00
#
_symmetry.space_group_name_H-M   'P 1'
#
loop_
_entity.id
_entity.type
_entity.pdbx_description
1 polymer ?
#
loop_
_entity_poly.entity_id
_entity_poly.type
_entity_poly.pdbx_seq_one_letter_code
_entity_poly.pdbx_strand_id
1 'polypeptide(L)'
;MPFRKTFDAYVPSNGKELFALTKIKPDYVPFDTLRSIPLDPAHTASFEYAKQITPHEGFIHSIRCYYFALAILHNGFPSGTPGMPQITFEELNRRMYHTCILHDLGWTTTSEGRGHLAGAMTFELHGGIMAFEHLQAAAPDLNAQQVGDIVQSIVLHTSEWASGKSSATKTLMSLSALFDVSGYDAQGPGSLNFLINRKTVQEIEKEYPRGNFAAEGVETLQKEFVNKPDCFLSHFYNGPDDFLKTISIPVPPYEGFLHSIRCYYFTLTILHNGFPSGIPGVPQSTFEEFNRRIYHSSHSKSTYAGTITTPSAIVMLRSTMRTLVQLRQ
;
A
#
# COMPACT_ATOMS: atom_id res chain seq x y z
N MET A 1 22.15 6.47 -6.76
CA MET A 1 23.27 5.51 -6.67
C MET A 1 22.92 4.34 -7.58
N PRO A 2 23.87 3.58 -8.14
CA PRO A 2 23.51 2.37 -8.86
C PRO A 2 22.88 1.35 -7.90
N PHE A 3 21.96 0.52 -8.40
CA PHE A 3 21.42 -0.61 -7.65
C PHE A 3 22.56 -1.53 -7.17
N ARG A 4 22.35 -2.22 -6.04
CA ARG A 4 23.29 -3.26 -5.61
C ARG A 4 23.34 -4.36 -6.67
N LYS A 5 24.50 -5.01 -6.81
CA LYS A 5 24.69 -6.08 -7.81
C LYS A 5 23.87 -7.33 -7.49
N THR A 6 23.71 -7.65 -6.22
CA THR A 6 23.01 -8.86 -5.75
C THR A 6 22.16 -8.58 -4.50
N PHE A 7 21.14 -9.41 -4.33
CA PHE A 7 20.21 -9.40 -3.20
C PHE A 7 20.02 -10.81 -2.66
N ASP A 8 19.47 -10.94 -1.45
CA ASP A 8 19.07 -12.26 -0.96
C ASP A 8 17.92 -12.78 -1.83
N ALA A 9 18.05 -14.00 -2.38
CA ALA A 9 17.03 -14.60 -3.24
C ALA A 9 15.77 -15.00 -2.45
N TYR A 10 15.93 -15.23 -1.15
CA TYR A 10 14.87 -15.54 -0.22
C TYR A 10 15.00 -14.69 1.03
N VAL A 11 13.88 -14.25 1.57
CA VAL A 11 13.79 -13.44 2.78
C VAL A 11 12.71 -14.02 3.71
N PRO A 12 12.71 -13.69 5.02
CA PRO A 12 11.64 -14.11 5.90
C PRO A 12 10.27 -13.70 5.36
N SER A 13 9.29 -14.60 5.40
CA SER A 13 7.91 -14.27 5.02
C SER A 13 7.22 -13.38 6.05
N ASN A 14 7.69 -13.42 7.29
CA ASN A 14 7.19 -12.61 8.38
C ASN A 14 7.74 -11.18 8.28
N GLY A 15 6.85 -10.18 8.25
CA GLY A 15 7.25 -8.77 8.13
C GLY A 15 8.19 -8.28 9.24
N LYS A 16 7.98 -8.70 10.49
CA LYS A 16 8.85 -8.30 11.62
C LYS A 16 10.28 -8.85 11.43
N GLU A 17 10.42 -10.10 11.03
CA GLU A 17 11.72 -10.71 10.75
C GLU A 17 12.38 -10.11 9.52
N LEU A 18 11.60 -9.87 8.46
CA LEU A 18 12.07 -9.19 7.25
C LEU A 18 12.64 -7.81 7.59
N PHE A 19 11.87 -6.97 8.29
CA PHE A 19 12.29 -5.60 8.58
C PHE A 19 13.47 -5.53 9.54
N ALA A 20 13.65 -6.54 10.41
CA ALA A 20 14.85 -6.65 11.24
C ALA A 20 16.14 -6.91 10.41
N LEU A 21 16.02 -7.55 9.24
CA LEU A 21 17.14 -7.75 8.31
C LEU A 21 17.34 -6.57 7.35
N THR A 22 16.26 -5.87 7.03
CA THR A 22 16.31 -4.75 6.10
C THR A 22 17.09 -3.58 6.69
N LYS A 23 17.80 -2.84 5.82
CA LYS A 23 18.44 -1.57 6.17
C LYS A 23 17.80 -0.44 5.39
N ILE A 24 16.48 -0.48 5.28
CA ILE A 24 15.75 0.44 4.42
C ILE A 24 15.89 1.86 4.95
N LYS A 25 16.32 2.75 4.06
CA LYS A 25 16.30 4.20 4.25
C LYS A 25 15.48 4.79 3.11
N PRO A 26 14.42 5.57 3.36
CA PRO A 26 13.59 6.15 2.32
C PRO A 26 14.31 7.33 1.65
N ASP A 27 15.45 7.06 1.04
CA ASP A 27 16.22 8.02 0.27
C ASP A 27 15.46 8.35 -1.01
N TYR A 28 15.55 9.62 -1.42
CA TYR A 28 14.91 10.07 -2.65
C TYR A 28 15.59 9.42 -3.86
N VAL A 29 14.78 8.73 -4.66
CA VAL A 29 15.15 8.19 -5.97
C VAL A 29 14.28 8.88 -7.02
N PRO A 30 14.86 9.62 -7.98
CA PRO A 30 14.07 10.23 -9.04
C PRO A 30 13.34 9.16 -9.86
N PHE A 31 12.08 9.43 -10.24
CA PHE A 31 11.33 8.51 -11.11
C PHE A 31 12.07 8.22 -12.42
N ASP A 32 12.77 9.22 -12.98
CA ASP A 32 13.65 9.06 -14.15
C ASP A 32 14.71 7.97 -13.99
N THR A 33 15.25 7.80 -12.77
CA THR A 33 16.23 6.74 -12.49
C THR A 33 15.56 5.38 -12.52
N LEU A 34 14.35 5.25 -11.97
CA LEU A 34 13.60 3.99 -11.94
C LEU A 34 13.13 3.59 -13.35
N ARG A 35 12.60 4.53 -14.15
CA ARG A 35 12.15 4.26 -15.53
C ARG A 35 13.30 4.00 -16.52
N SER A 36 14.54 4.34 -16.15
CA SER A 36 15.71 4.09 -17.00
C SER A 36 16.19 2.63 -16.98
N ILE A 37 15.60 1.79 -16.11
CA ILE A 37 15.91 0.36 -16.07
C ILE A 37 15.51 -0.28 -17.40
N PRO A 38 16.44 -0.95 -18.10
CA PRO A 38 16.15 -1.55 -19.40
C PRO A 38 15.06 -2.61 -19.30
N LEU A 39 14.17 -2.60 -20.29
CA LEU A 39 13.15 -3.61 -20.52
C LEU A 39 13.47 -4.33 -21.83
N ASP A 40 13.35 -5.65 -21.81
CA ASP A 40 13.50 -6.52 -22.98
C ASP A 40 12.15 -6.77 -23.67
N PRO A 41 12.12 -7.46 -24.84
CA PRO A 41 10.87 -7.74 -25.54
C PRO A 41 9.84 -8.55 -24.74
N ALA A 42 10.27 -9.43 -23.83
CA ALA A 42 9.36 -10.21 -23.00
C ALA A 42 8.64 -9.30 -22.00
N HIS A 43 9.32 -8.31 -21.43
CA HIS A 43 8.69 -7.30 -20.58
C HIS A 43 7.62 -6.52 -21.36
N THR A 44 7.93 -6.08 -22.58
CA THR A 44 6.95 -5.40 -23.44
C THR A 44 5.74 -6.28 -23.73
N ALA A 45 5.94 -7.57 -24.01
CA ALA A 45 4.84 -8.50 -24.26
C ALA A 45 3.92 -8.67 -23.03
N SER A 46 4.50 -8.78 -21.82
CA SER A 46 3.72 -8.81 -20.58
C SER A 46 2.96 -7.52 -20.32
N PHE A 47 3.58 -6.36 -20.62
CA PHE A 47 2.93 -5.06 -20.48
C PHE A 47 1.70 -4.94 -21.38
N GLU A 48 1.85 -5.26 -22.67
CA GLU A 48 0.74 -5.18 -23.62
C GLU A 48 -0.37 -6.18 -23.30
N TYR A 49 -0.02 -7.40 -22.87
CA TYR A 49 -1.00 -8.39 -22.45
C TYR A 49 -1.79 -7.94 -21.22
N ALA A 50 -1.12 -7.50 -20.15
CA ALA A 50 -1.79 -7.00 -18.95
C ALA A 50 -2.68 -5.79 -19.24
N LYS A 51 -2.22 -4.86 -20.09
CA LYS A 51 -3.00 -3.69 -20.50
C LYS A 51 -4.30 -4.05 -21.23
N GLN A 52 -4.28 -5.14 -21.99
CA GLN A 52 -5.46 -5.60 -22.74
C GLN A 52 -6.45 -6.37 -21.85
N ILE A 53 -5.94 -7.11 -20.86
CA ILE A 53 -6.72 -8.07 -20.07
C ILE A 53 -7.26 -7.46 -18.78
N THR A 54 -6.48 -6.65 -18.09
CA THR A 54 -6.78 -6.09 -16.78
C THR A 54 -7.58 -4.78 -16.91
N PRO A 55 -8.56 -4.51 -16.03
CA PRO A 55 -9.19 -3.19 -15.93
C PRO A 55 -8.17 -2.05 -15.83
N HIS A 56 -8.54 -0.87 -16.31
CA HIS A 56 -7.58 0.22 -16.52
C HIS A 56 -6.87 0.62 -15.23
N GLU A 57 -7.61 0.87 -14.14
CA GLU A 57 -7.00 1.33 -12.90
C GLU A 57 -6.19 0.22 -12.22
N GLY A 58 -6.64 -1.03 -12.32
CA GLY A 58 -5.87 -2.22 -11.90
C GLY A 58 -4.54 -2.38 -12.67
N PHE A 59 -4.54 -2.07 -13.97
CA PHE A 59 -3.31 -2.06 -14.76
C PHE A 59 -2.36 -0.92 -14.33
N ILE A 60 -2.88 0.30 -14.11
CA ILE A 60 -2.05 1.41 -13.63
C ILE A 60 -1.51 1.12 -12.21
N HIS A 61 -2.29 0.46 -11.34
CA HIS A 61 -1.83 -0.06 -10.05
C HIS A 61 -0.64 -1.02 -10.20
N SER A 62 -0.73 -1.97 -11.12
CA SER A 62 0.36 -2.92 -11.42
C SER A 62 1.65 -2.21 -11.84
N ILE A 63 1.55 -1.13 -12.61
CA ILE A 63 2.71 -0.29 -12.98
C ILE A 63 3.30 0.42 -11.75
N ARG A 64 2.46 1.04 -10.90
CA ARG A 64 2.94 1.70 -9.67
C ARG A 64 3.64 0.70 -8.76
N CYS A 65 3.10 -0.50 -8.60
CA CYS A 65 3.71 -1.57 -7.81
C CYS A 65 5.12 -1.90 -8.27
N TYR A 66 5.36 -2.02 -9.58
CA TYR A 66 6.71 -2.25 -10.11
C TYR A 66 7.69 -1.14 -9.71
N TYR A 67 7.30 0.13 -9.85
CA TYR A 67 8.18 1.24 -9.50
C TYR A 67 8.38 1.40 -7.98
N PHE A 68 7.35 1.13 -7.19
CA PHE A 68 7.50 1.06 -5.74
C PHE A 68 8.42 -0.08 -5.30
N ALA A 69 8.30 -1.25 -5.93
CA ALA A 69 9.20 -2.38 -5.69
C ALA A 69 10.66 -2.02 -6.03
N LEU A 70 10.92 -1.35 -7.15
CA LEU A 70 12.25 -0.82 -7.48
C LEU A 70 12.75 0.19 -6.44
N ALA A 71 11.89 1.10 -5.97
CA ALA A 71 12.28 2.08 -4.96
C ALA A 71 12.64 1.40 -3.62
N ILE A 72 11.86 0.41 -3.18
CA ILE A 72 12.15 -0.42 -2.00
C ILE A 72 13.47 -1.16 -2.17
N LEU A 73 13.68 -1.75 -3.35
CA LEU A 73 14.89 -2.50 -3.70
C LEU A 73 16.15 -1.61 -3.63
N HIS A 74 16.07 -0.40 -4.20
CA HIS A 74 17.14 0.60 -4.14
C HIS A 74 17.44 1.00 -2.69
N ASN A 75 16.41 1.12 -1.86
CA ASN A 75 16.50 1.76 -0.55
C ASN A 75 16.99 0.87 0.58
N GLY A 76 17.37 -0.39 0.33
CA GLY A 76 18.06 -1.21 1.34
C GLY A 76 17.40 -2.55 1.63
N PHE A 77 16.81 -3.16 0.60
CA PHE A 77 16.32 -4.54 0.66
C PHE A 77 17.45 -5.53 1.05
N PRO A 78 17.15 -6.66 1.72
CA PRO A 78 18.15 -7.62 2.20
C PRO A 78 19.11 -8.11 1.11
N SER A 79 20.38 -8.22 1.48
CA SER A 79 21.48 -8.59 0.59
C SER A 79 22.69 -8.99 1.43
N GLY A 80 23.33 -10.09 1.06
CA GLY A 80 24.51 -10.62 1.76
C GLY A 80 24.21 -11.26 3.11
N THR A 81 22.97 -11.73 3.36
CA THR A 81 22.65 -12.44 4.60
C THR A 81 23.40 -13.79 4.64
N PRO A 82 24.14 -14.11 5.72
CA PRO A 82 24.88 -15.37 5.82
C PRO A 82 24.01 -16.60 5.56
N GLY A 83 24.46 -17.46 4.65
CA GLY A 83 23.75 -18.69 4.28
C GLY A 83 22.51 -18.51 3.40
N MET A 84 22.19 -17.28 2.96
CA MET A 84 21.11 -17.05 1.99
C MET A 84 21.65 -17.08 0.56
N PRO A 85 21.01 -17.84 -0.35
CA PRO A 85 21.30 -17.75 -1.78
C PRO A 85 21.15 -16.31 -2.28
N GLN A 86 22.01 -15.89 -3.20
CA GLN A 86 21.98 -14.55 -3.78
C GLN A 86 21.38 -14.58 -5.19
N ILE A 87 20.68 -13.52 -5.57
CA ILE A 87 20.13 -13.28 -6.90
C ILE A 87 20.73 -11.98 -7.46
N THR A 88 21.02 -11.92 -8.76
CA THR A 88 21.51 -10.68 -9.38
C THR A 88 20.37 -9.66 -9.50
N PHE A 89 20.72 -8.37 -9.55
CA PHE A 89 19.73 -7.31 -9.79
C PHE A 89 18.94 -7.54 -11.09
N GLU A 90 19.62 -7.88 -12.18
CA GLU A 90 19.00 -8.10 -13.48
C GLU A 90 17.96 -9.23 -13.44
N GLU A 91 18.33 -10.35 -12.82
CA GLU A 91 17.46 -11.51 -12.69
C GLU A 91 16.27 -11.24 -11.77
N LEU A 92 16.50 -10.58 -10.62
CA LEU A 92 15.42 -10.18 -9.72
C LEU A 92 14.49 -9.16 -10.36
N ASN A 93 15.03 -8.15 -11.05
CA ASN A 93 14.25 -7.14 -11.75
C ASN A 93 13.36 -7.77 -12.82
N ARG A 94 13.89 -8.72 -13.60
CA ARG A 94 13.13 -9.41 -14.64
C ARG A 94 11.93 -10.15 -14.06
N ARG A 95 12.15 -10.95 -13.00
CA ARG A 95 11.05 -11.65 -12.31
C ARG A 95 10.05 -10.68 -11.69
N MET A 96 10.56 -9.66 -10.99
CA MET A 96 9.76 -8.65 -10.31
C MET A 96 8.89 -7.87 -11.29
N TYR A 97 9.39 -7.49 -12.48
CA TYR A 97 8.59 -6.81 -13.49
C TYR A 97 7.42 -7.69 -13.93
N HIS A 98 7.69 -8.93 -14.37
CA HIS A 98 6.62 -9.84 -14.82
C HIS A 98 5.60 -10.09 -13.71
N THR A 99 6.05 -10.33 -12.48
CA THR A 99 5.16 -10.48 -11.32
C THR A 99 4.31 -9.23 -11.13
N CYS A 100 4.90 -8.03 -11.07
CA CYS A 100 4.15 -6.78 -10.83
C CYS A 100 3.13 -6.49 -11.92
N ILE A 101 3.52 -6.65 -13.19
CA ILE A 101 2.66 -6.34 -14.32
C ILE A 101 1.52 -7.37 -14.49
N LEU A 102 1.73 -8.63 -14.10
CA LEU A 102 0.78 -9.72 -14.34
C LEU A 102 -0.02 -10.15 -13.09
N HIS A 103 0.25 -9.62 -11.89
CA HIS A 103 -0.34 -10.18 -10.67
C HIS A 103 -1.87 -10.11 -10.60
N ASP A 104 -2.46 -9.05 -11.17
CA ASP A 104 -3.91 -8.81 -11.17
C ASP A 104 -4.61 -9.23 -12.46
N LEU A 105 -4.01 -10.09 -13.30
CA LEU A 105 -4.70 -10.63 -14.48
C LEU A 105 -6.03 -11.31 -14.13
N GLY A 106 -6.16 -11.85 -12.92
CA GLY A 106 -7.40 -12.46 -12.43
C GLY A 106 -8.57 -11.47 -12.28
N TRP A 107 -8.33 -10.16 -12.26
CA TRP A 107 -9.35 -9.10 -12.27
C TRP A 107 -9.94 -8.85 -13.65
N THR A 108 -9.52 -9.62 -14.65
CA THR A 108 -9.94 -9.49 -16.03
C THR A 108 -11.45 -9.28 -16.22
N THR A 109 -11.77 -8.30 -17.07
CA THR A 109 -13.14 -8.02 -17.53
C THR A 109 -13.30 -8.25 -19.03
N THR A 110 -12.33 -8.91 -19.68
CA THR A 110 -12.45 -9.30 -21.08
C THR A 110 -13.19 -10.62 -21.21
N SER A 111 -13.72 -10.90 -22.40
CA SER A 111 -14.32 -12.21 -22.70
C SER A 111 -13.29 -13.34 -22.66
N GLU A 112 -12.05 -13.05 -23.07
CA GLU A 112 -10.93 -13.99 -23.05
C GLU A 112 -10.62 -14.43 -21.61
N GLY A 113 -10.36 -13.47 -20.72
CA GLY A 113 -10.03 -13.80 -19.34
C GLY A 113 -11.20 -14.39 -18.56
N ARG A 114 -12.43 -13.87 -18.72
CA ARG A 114 -13.61 -14.47 -18.05
C ARG A 114 -13.99 -15.86 -18.58
N GLY A 115 -13.68 -16.15 -19.84
CA GLY A 115 -13.94 -17.45 -20.46
C GLY A 115 -12.87 -18.49 -20.15
N HIS A 116 -11.77 -18.09 -19.52
CA HIS A 116 -10.68 -18.97 -19.16
C HIS A 116 -11.12 -19.99 -18.09
N LEU A 117 -10.68 -21.25 -18.21
CA LEU A 117 -11.13 -22.33 -17.32
C LEU A 117 -10.76 -22.06 -15.84
N ALA A 118 -9.61 -21.43 -15.61
CA ALA A 118 -9.18 -21.02 -14.27
C ALA A 118 -10.00 -19.85 -13.68
N GLY A 119 -10.90 -19.23 -14.45
CA GLY A 119 -11.74 -18.11 -13.99
C GLY A 119 -12.71 -18.48 -12.87
N ALA A 120 -12.95 -19.77 -12.63
CA ALA A 120 -13.70 -20.27 -11.48
C ALA A 120 -12.88 -20.35 -10.18
N MET A 121 -11.54 -20.17 -10.24
CA MET A 121 -10.66 -20.13 -9.07
C MET A 121 -10.56 -18.69 -8.53
N THR A 122 -10.01 -18.54 -7.32
CA THR A 122 -9.62 -17.24 -6.77
C THR A 122 -8.77 -16.44 -7.75
N PHE A 123 -8.92 -15.12 -7.80
CA PHE A 123 -8.26 -14.28 -8.81
C PHE A 123 -6.74 -14.43 -8.82
N GLU A 124 -6.10 -14.76 -7.69
CA GLU A 124 -4.66 -15.00 -7.60
C GLU A 124 -4.24 -16.27 -8.35
N LEU A 125 -5.02 -17.36 -8.22
CA LEU A 125 -4.79 -18.60 -8.99
C LEU A 125 -5.14 -18.40 -10.46
N HIS A 126 -6.26 -17.73 -10.75
CA HIS A 126 -6.68 -17.41 -12.10
C HIS A 126 -5.61 -16.61 -12.84
N GLY A 127 -5.17 -15.49 -12.25
CA GLY A 127 -4.13 -14.63 -12.79
C GLY A 127 -2.78 -15.34 -12.89
N GLY A 128 -2.43 -16.16 -11.89
CA GLY A 128 -1.20 -16.95 -11.93
C GLY A 128 -1.15 -17.95 -13.09
N ILE A 129 -2.26 -18.64 -13.36
CA ILE A 129 -2.36 -19.58 -14.50
C ILE A 129 -2.29 -18.83 -15.83
N MET A 130 -3.03 -17.72 -15.98
CA MET A 130 -2.96 -16.90 -17.19
C MET A 130 -1.53 -16.34 -17.41
N ALA A 131 -0.86 -15.92 -16.35
CA ALA A 131 0.52 -15.46 -16.41
C ALA A 131 1.47 -16.59 -16.83
N PHE A 132 1.29 -17.81 -16.31
CA PHE A 132 2.09 -18.98 -16.70
C PHE A 132 1.99 -19.25 -18.21
N GLU A 133 0.77 -19.30 -18.74
CA GLU A 133 0.52 -19.56 -20.17
C GLU A 133 1.09 -18.45 -21.06
N HIS A 134 0.89 -17.19 -20.65
CA HIS A 134 1.48 -16.03 -21.34
C HIS A 134 3.00 -16.10 -21.36
N LEU A 135 3.65 -16.36 -20.23
CA LEU A 135 5.11 -16.40 -20.13
C LEU A 135 5.71 -17.58 -20.93
N GLN A 136 5.02 -18.72 -20.96
CA GLN A 136 5.44 -19.86 -21.78
C GLN A 136 5.48 -19.51 -23.27
N ALA A 137 4.55 -18.68 -23.75
CA ALA A 137 4.49 -18.25 -25.14
C ALA A 137 5.40 -17.05 -25.44
N ALA A 138 5.40 -16.03 -24.57
CA ALA A 138 5.99 -14.72 -24.83
C ALA A 138 7.40 -14.52 -24.27
N ALA A 139 7.85 -15.40 -23.37
CA ALA A 139 9.14 -15.29 -22.70
C ALA A 139 9.90 -16.65 -22.67
N PRO A 140 10.19 -17.26 -23.84
CA PRO A 140 10.80 -18.59 -23.91
C PRO A 140 12.22 -18.67 -23.31
N ASP A 141 12.88 -17.52 -23.13
CA ASP A 141 14.20 -17.44 -22.48
C ASP A 141 14.12 -17.54 -20.94
N LEU A 142 12.91 -17.53 -20.36
CA LEU A 142 12.72 -17.82 -18.94
C LEU A 142 12.75 -19.33 -18.70
N ASN A 143 13.66 -19.78 -17.83
CA ASN A 143 13.70 -21.18 -17.41
C ASN A 143 12.56 -21.51 -16.42
N ALA A 144 12.36 -22.80 -16.16
CA ALA A 144 11.29 -23.28 -15.28
C ALA A 144 11.34 -22.70 -13.86
N GLN A 145 12.53 -22.42 -13.32
CA GLN A 145 12.67 -21.82 -11.99
C GLN A 145 12.25 -20.35 -11.99
N GLN A 146 12.55 -19.60 -13.04
CA GLN A 146 12.13 -18.21 -13.23
C GLN A 146 10.61 -18.10 -13.36
N VAL A 147 10.03 -18.88 -14.27
CA VAL A 147 8.57 -18.92 -14.47
C VAL A 147 7.87 -19.38 -13.18
N GLY A 148 8.38 -20.42 -12.53
CA GLY A 148 7.85 -20.92 -11.27
C GLY A 148 7.86 -19.86 -10.17
N ASP A 149 8.95 -19.11 -10.00
CA ASP A 149 9.03 -18.02 -9.02
C ASP A 149 8.06 -16.88 -9.34
N ILE A 150 7.95 -16.47 -10.62
CA ILE A 150 6.99 -15.42 -11.04
C ILE A 150 5.56 -15.83 -10.72
N VAL A 151 5.15 -17.03 -11.15
CA VAL A 151 3.78 -17.52 -11.01
C VAL A 151 3.46 -17.78 -9.54
N GLN A 152 4.36 -18.40 -8.77
CA GLN A 152 4.17 -18.58 -7.34
C GLN A 152 4.09 -17.24 -6.59
N SER A 153 4.87 -16.24 -7.01
CA SER A 153 4.80 -14.89 -6.44
C SER A 153 3.43 -14.25 -6.70
N ILE A 154 2.87 -14.41 -7.90
CA ILE A 154 1.52 -13.95 -8.25
C ILE A 154 0.48 -14.68 -7.39
N VAL A 155 0.49 -16.01 -7.33
CA VAL A 155 -0.51 -16.77 -6.59
C VAL A 155 -0.53 -16.42 -5.09
N LEU A 156 0.62 -16.05 -4.52
CA LEU A 156 0.78 -15.81 -3.09
C LEU A 156 0.83 -14.32 -2.71
N HIS A 157 0.62 -13.38 -3.65
CA HIS A 157 0.90 -11.97 -3.41
C HIS A 157 0.00 -11.35 -2.33
N THR A 158 -1.24 -11.83 -2.18
CA THR A 158 -2.20 -11.44 -1.13
C THR A 158 -2.00 -12.17 0.20
N SER A 159 -1.17 -13.23 0.20
CA SER A 159 -1.01 -14.11 1.36
C SER A 159 0.09 -13.62 2.30
N GLU A 160 -0.25 -13.46 3.57
CA GLU A 160 0.69 -13.22 4.67
C GLU A 160 0.99 -14.52 5.41
N TRP A 161 2.27 -14.77 5.73
CA TRP A 161 2.71 -16.02 6.34
C TRP A 161 3.43 -15.72 7.66
N ALA A 162 3.01 -16.39 8.73
CA ALA A 162 3.56 -16.15 10.07
C ALA A 162 5.04 -16.58 10.21
N SER A 163 5.50 -17.51 9.37
CA SER A 163 6.85 -18.08 9.42
C SER A 163 7.31 -18.56 8.04
N GLY A 164 8.58 -18.97 7.95
CA GLY A 164 9.18 -19.49 6.72
C GLY A 164 9.85 -18.41 5.87
N LYS A 165 10.12 -18.76 4.61
CA LYS A 165 10.78 -17.86 3.65
C LYS A 165 9.92 -17.67 2.41
N SER A 166 9.97 -16.46 1.87
CA SER A 166 9.41 -16.10 0.57
C SER A 166 10.56 -15.76 -0.38
N SER A 167 10.34 -15.89 -1.69
CA SER A 167 11.29 -15.32 -2.65
C SER A 167 11.32 -13.80 -2.52
N ALA A 168 12.45 -13.19 -2.88
CA ALA A 168 12.55 -11.74 -2.93
C ALA A 168 11.50 -11.12 -3.86
N THR A 169 11.23 -11.78 -5.00
CA THR A 169 10.20 -11.42 -5.98
C THR A 169 8.83 -11.27 -5.32
N LYS A 170 8.37 -12.33 -4.63
CA LYS A 170 7.09 -12.33 -3.90
C LYS A 170 7.03 -11.22 -2.87
N THR A 171 8.07 -11.08 -2.04
CA THR A 171 8.06 -10.10 -0.96
C THR A 171 8.02 -8.66 -1.47
N LEU A 172 8.81 -8.32 -2.50
CA LEU A 172 8.81 -6.99 -3.10
C LEU A 172 7.45 -6.66 -3.74
N MET A 173 6.84 -7.63 -4.42
CA MET A 173 5.49 -7.51 -4.95
C MET A 173 4.48 -7.26 -3.82
N SER A 174 4.36 -8.16 -2.84
CA SER A 174 3.39 -8.01 -1.74
C SER A 174 3.54 -6.67 -1.01
N LEU A 175 4.78 -6.23 -0.73
CA LEU A 175 5.02 -4.95 -0.06
C LEU A 175 4.61 -3.74 -0.91
N SER A 176 4.89 -3.79 -2.21
CA SER A 176 4.54 -2.68 -3.12
C SER A 176 3.04 -2.59 -3.39
N ALA A 177 2.34 -3.72 -3.55
CA ALA A 177 0.88 -3.74 -3.64
C ALA A 177 0.21 -3.27 -2.35
N LEU A 178 0.65 -3.76 -1.18
CA LEU A 178 0.13 -3.30 0.10
C LEU A 178 0.36 -1.79 0.28
N PHE A 179 1.55 -1.30 -0.08
CA PHE A 179 1.85 0.13 -0.02
C PHE A 179 0.98 0.95 -0.99
N ASP A 180 0.76 0.48 -2.21
CA ASP A 180 -0.10 1.18 -3.16
C ASP A 180 -1.56 1.17 -2.72
N VAL A 181 -2.06 0.09 -2.10
CA VAL A 181 -3.44 0.03 -1.61
C VAL A 181 -3.64 0.91 -0.37
N SER A 182 -2.74 0.78 0.61
CA SER A 182 -2.97 1.29 1.98
C SER A 182 -2.15 2.53 2.34
N GLY A 183 -1.17 2.90 1.50
CA GLY A 183 -0.29 4.05 1.71
C GLY A 183 0.63 3.93 2.93
N TYR A 184 1.08 5.08 3.44
CA TYR A 184 2.04 5.16 4.55
C TYR A 184 1.50 4.69 5.90
N ASP A 185 0.18 4.59 6.03
CA ASP A 185 -0.50 4.32 7.28
C ASP A 185 -1.10 2.89 7.34
N ALA A 186 -0.62 1.99 6.46
CA ALA A 186 -1.18 0.65 6.26
C ALA A 186 -1.38 -0.18 7.52
N GLN A 187 -0.48 -0.07 8.49
CA GLN A 187 -0.52 -0.77 9.79
C GLN A 187 -0.66 0.21 10.96
N GLY A 188 -1.24 1.38 10.70
CA GLY A 188 -1.35 2.51 11.62
C GLY A 188 -0.49 3.71 11.20
N PRO A 189 -0.69 4.88 11.86
CA PRO A 189 -0.08 6.14 11.43
C PRO A 189 1.45 6.07 11.29
N GLY A 190 1.93 6.32 10.08
CA GLY A 190 3.34 6.36 9.70
C GLY A 190 4.05 5.01 9.69
N SER A 191 3.31 3.90 9.80
CA SER A 191 3.86 2.54 9.88
C SER A 191 4.79 2.19 8.72
N LEU A 192 4.57 2.73 7.53
CA LEU A 192 5.41 2.51 6.34
C LEU A 192 6.22 3.74 5.90
N ASN A 193 6.37 4.76 6.75
CA ASN A 193 7.16 5.97 6.43
C ASN A 193 8.61 5.68 6.05
N PHE A 194 9.15 4.57 6.54
CA PHE A 194 10.52 4.15 6.25
C PHE A 194 10.68 3.51 4.87
N LEU A 195 9.59 3.12 4.21
CA LEU A 195 9.63 2.23 3.05
C LEU A 195 10.09 2.94 1.76
N ILE A 196 9.44 4.05 1.41
CA ILE A 196 9.70 4.81 0.17
C ILE A 196 9.69 6.31 0.46
N ASN A 197 10.61 7.04 -0.16
CA ASN A 197 10.64 8.49 -0.07
C ASN A 197 9.37 9.11 -0.68
N ARG A 198 8.77 10.09 0.03
CA ARG A 198 7.53 10.76 -0.40
C ARG A 198 7.66 11.43 -1.76
N LYS A 199 8.80 12.04 -2.07
CA LYS A 199 9.02 12.70 -3.36
C LYS A 199 9.06 11.69 -4.51
N THR A 200 9.66 10.52 -4.28
CA THR A 200 9.64 9.42 -5.25
C THR A 200 8.21 8.94 -5.52
N VAL A 201 7.40 8.78 -4.47
CA VAL A 201 5.98 8.40 -4.61
C VAL A 201 5.21 9.44 -5.42
N GLN A 202 5.39 10.73 -5.13
CA GLN A 202 4.74 11.82 -5.85
C GLN A 202 5.08 11.84 -7.34
N GLU A 203 6.34 11.59 -7.70
CA GLU A 203 6.74 11.54 -9.12
C GLU A 203 6.13 10.33 -9.84
N ILE A 204 6.05 9.17 -9.18
CA ILE A 204 5.41 7.97 -9.71
C ILE A 204 3.89 8.19 -9.88
N GLU A 205 3.20 8.69 -8.87
CA GLU A 205 1.75 8.94 -8.93
C GLU A 205 1.38 10.09 -9.86
N LYS A 206 2.32 11.01 -10.14
CA LYS A 206 2.14 12.03 -11.17
C LYS A 206 2.12 11.41 -12.58
N GLU A 207 3.00 10.45 -12.84
CA GLU A 207 3.06 9.75 -14.13
C GLU A 207 1.93 8.72 -14.27
N TYR A 208 1.62 8.03 -13.17
CA TYR A 208 0.63 6.96 -13.10
C TYR A 208 -0.44 7.27 -12.03
N PRO A 209 -1.35 8.22 -12.28
CA PRO A 209 -2.35 8.63 -11.31
C PRO A 209 -3.19 7.47 -10.78
N ARG A 210 -3.62 7.57 -9.52
CA ARG A 210 -4.51 6.58 -8.89
C ARG A 210 -5.91 6.54 -9.49
N GLY A 211 -6.31 7.60 -10.21
CA GLY A 211 -7.60 7.69 -10.88
C GLY A 211 -8.76 7.25 -9.99
N ASN A 212 -9.57 6.34 -10.51
CA ASN A 212 -10.69 5.72 -9.80
C ASN A 212 -10.36 4.34 -9.19
N PHE A 213 -9.07 4.04 -8.95
CA PHE A 213 -8.62 2.72 -8.49
C PHE A 213 -9.38 2.19 -7.28
N ALA A 214 -9.65 3.04 -6.28
CA ALA A 214 -10.36 2.60 -5.08
C ALA A 214 -11.77 2.06 -5.41
N ALA A 215 -12.53 2.75 -6.27
CA ALA A 215 -13.87 2.31 -6.62
C ALA A 215 -13.83 1.08 -7.55
N GLU A 216 -12.94 1.06 -8.55
CA GLU A 216 -12.78 -0.09 -9.45
C GLU A 216 -12.33 -1.35 -8.69
N GLY A 217 -11.38 -1.21 -7.76
CA GLY A 217 -10.90 -2.29 -6.90
C GLY A 217 -11.97 -2.80 -5.94
N VAL A 218 -12.73 -1.91 -5.28
CA VAL A 218 -13.85 -2.32 -4.41
C VAL A 218 -14.92 -3.06 -5.20
N GLU A 219 -15.33 -2.55 -6.36
CA GLU A 219 -16.33 -3.20 -7.20
C GLU A 219 -15.86 -4.58 -7.67
N THR A 220 -14.60 -4.68 -8.11
CA THR A 220 -14.00 -5.92 -8.61
C THR A 220 -13.94 -6.98 -7.50
N LEU A 221 -13.39 -6.61 -6.34
CA LEU A 221 -13.21 -7.55 -5.23
C LEU A 221 -14.51 -7.90 -4.53
N GLN A 222 -15.48 -6.97 -4.45
CA GLN A 222 -16.80 -7.29 -3.93
C GLN A 222 -17.49 -8.37 -4.78
N LYS A 223 -17.39 -8.28 -6.12
CA LYS A 223 -17.88 -9.34 -7.02
C LYS A 223 -17.12 -10.64 -6.80
N GLU A 224 -15.80 -10.57 -6.63
CA GLU A 224 -14.96 -11.74 -6.37
C GLU A 224 -15.39 -12.46 -5.09
N PHE A 225 -15.56 -11.74 -3.98
CA PHE A 225 -15.97 -12.33 -2.71
C PHE A 225 -17.38 -12.92 -2.72
N VAL A 226 -18.29 -12.37 -3.54
CA VAL A 226 -19.64 -12.93 -3.72
C VAL A 226 -19.61 -14.20 -4.58
N ASN A 227 -18.88 -14.16 -5.69
CA ASN A 227 -18.83 -15.27 -6.65
C ASN A 227 -17.95 -16.43 -6.13
N LYS A 228 -16.94 -16.12 -5.34
CA LYS A 228 -15.89 -17.02 -4.86
C LYS A 228 -15.63 -16.74 -3.38
N PRO A 229 -16.54 -17.18 -2.48
CA PRO A 229 -16.42 -16.91 -1.05
C PRO A 229 -15.16 -17.54 -0.42
N ASP A 230 -14.57 -18.54 -1.06
CA ASP A 230 -13.30 -19.20 -0.72
C ASP A 230 -12.06 -18.55 -1.38
N CYS A 231 -12.21 -17.36 -1.96
CA CYS A 231 -11.10 -16.55 -2.47
C CYS A 231 -10.01 -16.35 -1.41
N PHE A 232 -8.73 -16.46 -1.78
CA PHE A 232 -7.62 -16.35 -0.82
C PHE A 232 -7.63 -15.03 -0.05
N LEU A 233 -7.90 -13.93 -0.76
CA LEU A 233 -7.99 -12.61 -0.16
C LEU A 233 -9.19 -12.46 0.81
N SER A 234 -10.20 -13.32 0.76
CA SER A 234 -11.28 -13.32 1.77
C SER A 234 -10.77 -13.73 3.16
N HIS A 235 -9.60 -14.39 3.22
CA HIS A 235 -8.90 -14.74 4.46
C HIS A 235 -7.90 -13.67 4.91
N PHE A 236 -7.88 -12.50 4.27
CA PHE A 236 -7.11 -11.36 4.75
C PHE A 236 -7.51 -11.00 6.19
N TYR A 237 -6.61 -10.37 6.94
CA TYR A 237 -6.82 -10.06 8.36
C TYR A 237 -8.16 -9.34 8.58
N ASN A 238 -8.95 -9.83 9.55
CA ASN A 238 -10.33 -9.41 9.85
C ASN A 238 -11.38 -9.63 8.74
N GLY A 239 -11.04 -10.31 7.64
CA GLY A 239 -11.97 -10.72 6.59
C GLY A 239 -12.15 -9.72 5.44
N PRO A 240 -13.00 -10.06 4.45
CA PRO A 240 -13.12 -9.32 3.19
C PRO A 240 -13.61 -7.88 3.37
N ASP A 241 -14.53 -7.64 4.32
CA ASP A 241 -15.07 -6.30 4.58
C ASP A 241 -14.00 -5.33 5.11
N ASP A 242 -13.04 -5.81 5.89
CA ASP A 242 -11.94 -4.98 6.41
C ASP A 242 -10.95 -4.64 5.29
N PHE A 243 -10.70 -5.59 4.38
CA PHE A 243 -9.89 -5.35 3.20
C PHE A 243 -10.52 -4.30 2.26
N LEU A 244 -11.82 -4.40 1.98
CA LEU A 244 -12.53 -3.42 1.15
C LEU A 244 -12.49 -2.01 1.75
N LYS A 245 -12.57 -1.89 3.09
CA LYS A 245 -12.39 -0.60 3.77
C LYS A 245 -10.99 -0.05 3.54
N THR A 246 -9.97 -0.91 3.59
CA THR A 246 -8.57 -0.52 3.37
C THR A 246 -8.38 0.12 2.00
N ILE A 247 -8.95 -0.46 0.94
CA ILE A 247 -8.94 0.13 -0.41
C ILE A 247 -9.74 1.43 -0.48
N SER A 248 -10.84 1.51 0.27
CA SER A 248 -11.75 2.66 0.26
C SER A 248 -11.19 3.88 1.00
N ILE A 249 -10.15 3.72 1.82
CA ILE A 249 -9.52 4.85 2.51
C ILE A 249 -8.87 5.73 1.44
N PRO A 250 -9.29 7.01 1.30
CA PRO A 250 -8.61 7.92 0.40
C PRO A 250 -7.17 8.03 0.87
N VAL A 251 -6.22 7.58 0.05
CA VAL A 251 -4.82 7.94 0.23
C VAL A 251 -4.77 9.45 0.03
N PRO A 252 -4.56 10.25 1.09
CA PRO A 252 -4.79 11.69 1.01
C PRO A 252 -3.90 12.28 -0.09
N PRO A 253 -4.46 13.11 -1.00
CA PRO A 253 -3.64 13.82 -1.97
C PRO A 253 -2.60 14.63 -1.19
N TYR A 254 -1.34 14.50 -1.60
CA TYR A 254 -0.14 14.91 -0.85
C TYR A 254 0.02 16.42 -0.60
N GLU A 255 -1.00 17.25 -0.83
CA GLU A 255 -0.93 18.67 -0.51
C GLU A 255 -0.94 18.90 1.02
N GLY A 256 0.25 19.05 1.58
CA GLY A 256 0.46 19.85 2.79
C GLY A 256 -0.12 19.30 4.10
N PHE A 257 0.13 18.03 4.43
CA PHE A 257 -0.21 17.44 5.74
C PHE A 257 0.63 17.98 6.93
N LEU A 258 1.27 19.15 6.81
CA LEU A 258 1.80 19.88 7.97
C LEU A 258 0.68 20.56 8.78
N HIS A 259 -0.51 20.76 8.20
CA HIS A 259 -1.64 21.35 8.93
C HIS A 259 -2.37 20.35 9.84
N SER A 260 -2.51 19.09 9.39
CA SER A 260 -3.27 18.07 10.13
C SER A 260 -2.52 17.55 11.36
N ILE A 261 -1.19 17.37 11.28
CA ILE A 261 -0.37 16.93 12.43
C ILE A 261 -0.37 18.00 13.53
N ARG A 262 -0.33 19.29 13.17
CA ARG A 262 -0.46 20.39 14.15
C ARG A 262 -1.83 20.39 14.83
N CYS A 263 -2.91 20.10 14.10
CA CYS A 263 -4.23 20.00 14.71
C CYS A 263 -4.37 18.77 15.61
N TYR A 264 -3.89 17.59 15.18
CA TYR A 264 -4.07 16.35 15.92
C TYR A 264 -3.25 16.30 17.23
N TYR A 265 -2.00 16.76 17.20
CA TYR A 265 -1.19 16.88 18.42
C TYR A 265 -1.71 17.99 19.35
N PHE A 266 -2.25 19.08 18.82
CA PHE A 266 -2.85 20.14 19.66
C PHE A 266 -4.11 19.62 20.37
N THR A 267 -4.96 18.87 19.67
CA THR A 267 -6.18 18.28 20.24
C THR A 267 -5.87 17.19 21.29
N LEU A 268 -4.92 16.29 21.04
CA LEU A 268 -4.52 15.26 22.02
C LEU A 268 -3.85 15.87 23.27
N THR A 269 -3.03 16.92 23.11
CA THR A 269 -2.41 17.61 24.26
C THR A 269 -3.46 18.25 25.17
N ILE A 270 -4.50 18.87 24.58
CA ILE A 270 -5.60 19.50 25.32
C ILE A 270 -6.50 18.46 26.01
N LEU A 271 -6.75 17.32 25.35
CA LEU A 271 -7.60 16.26 25.88
C LEU A 271 -6.94 15.50 27.05
N HIS A 272 -5.62 15.32 27.04
CA HIS A 272 -4.92 14.58 28.09
C HIS A 272 -4.41 15.43 29.25
N ASN A 273 -4.00 16.68 29.01
CA ASN A 273 -3.37 17.51 30.04
C ASN A 273 -4.18 18.75 30.44
N GLY A 274 -5.36 18.95 29.84
CA GLY A 274 -6.10 20.21 29.95
C GLY A 274 -5.39 21.36 29.21
N PHE A 275 -6.10 22.48 29.04
CA PHE A 275 -5.45 23.71 28.58
C PHE A 275 -4.51 24.24 29.67
N PRO A 276 -3.23 24.56 29.38
CA PRO A 276 -2.37 25.22 30.34
C PRO A 276 -3.00 26.56 30.73
N SER A 277 -3.17 26.79 32.04
CA SER A 277 -3.63 28.06 32.57
C SER A 277 -2.64 29.16 32.20
N GLY A 278 -3.14 30.28 31.67
CA GLY A 278 -2.35 31.50 31.48
C GLY A 278 -1.92 31.83 30.04
N ILE A 279 -2.83 31.73 29.06
CA ILE A 279 -2.63 32.47 27.80
C ILE A 279 -2.88 33.96 28.09
N PRO A 280 -1.88 34.86 27.92
CA PRO A 280 -2.08 36.28 28.14
C PRO A 280 -3.22 36.83 27.27
N GLY A 281 -4.18 37.51 27.89
CA GLY A 281 -5.32 38.13 27.19
C GLY A 281 -6.59 37.27 27.07
N VAL A 282 -6.60 36.03 27.56
CA VAL A 282 -7.81 35.20 27.60
C VAL A 282 -8.37 35.14 29.04
N PRO A 283 -9.61 35.59 29.30
CA PRO A 283 -10.20 35.55 30.63
C PRO A 283 -10.29 34.12 31.19
N GLN A 284 -9.97 33.96 32.47
CA GLN A 284 -10.02 32.65 33.17
C GLN A 284 -11.40 31.98 33.06
N SER A 285 -12.48 32.78 33.06
CA SER A 285 -13.86 32.30 32.90
C SER A 285 -14.09 31.59 31.56
N THR A 286 -13.39 31.98 30.49
CA THR A 286 -13.47 31.32 29.18
C THR A 286 -12.87 29.91 29.21
N PHE A 287 -11.77 29.72 29.94
CA PHE A 287 -11.18 28.39 30.15
C PHE A 287 -12.07 27.49 31.01
N GLU A 288 -12.66 28.05 32.06
CA GLU A 288 -13.57 27.31 32.94
C GLU A 288 -14.84 26.87 32.22
N GLU A 289 -15.42 27.72 31.37
CA GLU A 289 -16.60 27.38 30.57
C GLU A 289 -16.29 26.30 29.51
N PHE A 290 -15.13 26.37 28.86
CA PHE A 290 -14.67 25.35 27.91
C PHE A 290 -14.51 23.98 28.60
N ASN A 291 -13.81 23.93 29.74
CA ASN A 291 -13.60 22.70 30.50
C ASN A 291 -14.92 22.12 31.03
N ARG A 292 -15.85 22.97 31.50
CA ARG A 292 -17.18 22.54 31.98
C ARG A 292 -18.00 21.88 30.88
N ARG A 293 -17.94 22.40 29.65
CA ARG A 293 -18.69 21.86 28.49
C ARG A 293 -18.08 20.56 27.95
N ILE A 294 -16.76 20.42 27.95
CA ILE A 294 -16.07 19.15 27.62
C ILE A 294 -16.47 18.06 28.62
N TYR A 295 -16.42 18.37 29.93
CA TYR A 295 -16.71 17.43 31.01
C TYR A 295 -18.17 16.92 31.00
N HIS A 296 -19.14 17.79 30.67
CA HIS A 296 -20.54 17.39 30.52
C HIS A 296 -20.79 16.52 29.28
N SER A 297 -20.02 16.69 28.20
CA SER A 297 -20.18 15.88 26.99
C SER A 297 -19.65 14.45 27.16
N SER A 298 -18.65 14.23 28.02
CA SER A 298 -18.03 12.93 28.26
C SER A 298 -18.78 12.06 29.27
N HIS A 299 -19.71 12.64 30.05
CA HIS A 299 -20.46 11.92 31.10
C HIS A 299 -21.94 11.66 30.78
N SER A 300 -22.45 12.14 29.64
CA SER A 300 -23.76 11.70 29.15
C SER A 300 -23.60 10.55 28.16
N LYS A 301 -24.03 9.35 28.58
CA LYS A 301 -24.00 8.04 27.90
C LYS A 301 -22.78 7.19 28.22
N SER A 302 -22.96 6.28 29.18
CA SER A 302 -22.10 5.14 29.37
C SER A 302 -22.35 4.14 28.23
N THR A 303 -21.31 3.83 27.46
CA THR A 303 -20.86 2.50 27.02
C THR A 303 -19.88 2.63 25.85
N TYR A 304 -18.73 1.98 26.01
CA TYR A 304 -17.66 1.74 25.04
C TYR A 304 -16.85 2.94 24.51
N ALA A 305 -15.52 2.78 24.54
CA ALA A 305 -14.54 3.69 23.99
C ALA A 305 -14.83 3.99 22.51
N GLY A 306 -15.41 5.17 22.26
CA GLY A 306 -15.82 5.62 20.94
C GLY A 306 -15.27 7.01 20.67
N THR A 307 -14.67 7.15 19.49
CA THR A 307 -14.26 8.39 18.86
C THR A 307 -15.39 9.43 18.91
N ILE A 308 -15.11 10.64 19.41
CA ILE A 308 -16.08 11.74 19.42
C ILE A 308 -16.35 12.17 17.97
N THR A 309 -17.47 11.73 17.40
CA THR A 309 -17.89 12.05 16.02
C THR A 309 -19.11 12.96 15.97
N THR A 310 -19.51 13.60 17.07
CA THR A 310 -20.70 14.44 17.06
C THR A 310 -20.45 15.76 16.32
N PRO A 311 -21.31 16.15 15.35
CA PRO A 311 -21.17 17.40 14.59
C PRO A 311 -21.07 18.65 15.46
N SER A 312 -21.72 18.64 16.64
CA SER A 312 -21.70 19.72 17.61
C SER A 312 -20.30 20.00 18.18
N ALA A 313 -19.48 18.97 18.40
CA ALA A 313 -18.11 19.13 18.91
C ALA A 313 -17.18 19.74 17.84
N ILE A 314 -17.37 19.36 16.58
CA ILE A 314 -16.61 19.89 15.43
C ILE A 314 -16.97 21.36 15.16
N VAL A 315 -18.25 21.72 15.25
CA VAL A 315 -18.72 23.12 15.10
C VAL A 315 -18.18 24.00 16.23
N MET A 316 -18.14 23.48 17.47
CA MET A 316 -17.60 24.20 18.61
C MET A 316 -16.09 24.43 18.49
N LEU A 317 -15.31 23.41 18.09
CA LEU A 317 -13.87 23.52 17.81
C LEU A 317 -13.56 24.58 16.74
N ARG A 318 -14.36 24.63 15.67
CA ARG A 318 -14.23 25.63 14.60
C ARG A 318 -14.53 27.05 15.07
N SER A 319 -15.53 27.22 15.94
CA SER A 319 -15.88 28.52 16.51
C SER A 319 -14.78 29.05 17.43
N THR A 320 -14.30 28.23 18.37
CA THR A 320 -13.23 28.60 19.31
C THR A 320 -11.92 28.94 18.59
N MET A 321 -11.57 28.19 17.54
CA MET A 321 -10.37 28.45 16.73
C MET A 321 -10.47 29.79 15.97
N ARG A 322 -11.66 30.19 15.49
CA ARG A 322 -11.85 31.52 14.86
C ARG A 322 -11.66 32.65 15.86
N THR A 323 -12.21 32.52 17.06
CA THR A 323 -12.06 33.54 18.12
C THR A 323 -10.59 33.69 18.53
N LEU A 324 -9.85 32.60 18.65
CA LEU A 324 -8.42 32.64 19.00
C LEU A 324 -7.54 33.24 17.90
N VAL A 325 -7.92 33.10 16.63
CA VAL A 325 -7.23 33.76 15.50
C VAL A 325 -7.52 35.26 15.48
N GLN A 326 -8.75 35.67 15.80
CA GLN A 326 -9.11 37.09 15.87
C GLN A 326 -8.49 37.82 17.06
N LEU A 327 -8.29 37.16 18.20
CA LEU A 327 -7.64 37.74 19.38
C LEU A 327 -6.10 37.85 19.25
N ARG A 328 -5.52 37.31 18.17
CA ARG A 328 -4.07 37.31 17.91
C ARG A 328 -3.65 38.36 16.87
N GLN A 329 -4.61 39.06 16.26
CA GLN A 329 -4.42 40.22 15.38
C GLN A 329 -4.71 41.49 16.17
#